data_AF-A0A965PW87-F1
#
_entry.id   AF-A0A965PW87-F1
#
_cell.length_a   1.000
_cell.length_b   1.000
_cell.length_c   1.000
_cell.angle_alpha   90.00
_cell.angle_beta   90.00
_cell.angle_gamma   90.00
#
_symmetry.space_group_name_H-M   'P 1'
#
loop_
_entity.id
_entity.type
_entity.pdbx_description
1 polymer ?
#
loop_
_entity_poly.entity_id
_entity_poly.type
_entity_poly.pdbx_seq_one_letter_code
_entity_poly.pdbx_strand_id
1 'polypeptide(L)'
;MGYKLAGFEHLGGVEIDPEVADVYKTNHNPKYLFVQDIRDFANRLDFPEDLYNLDILDGSPPCSSFSMAGNREKDWGKTKVFREGQAEQRLDDLFFDYIRLAKKLQPKVVIAENVKGLIQGNAKAYVHRIKKEFEAAGYKVQLFLLNAASMGVPQKRERVFFICQRNDLNFPKLKLEFSEDAILFGDICEIENGEKIIGKMFELWKKILPSDNDLGQACLRETGKQNYFGSKLLSKTQVAKTIIASNSSPLLHMDKPYFINKNEVCKIGSFPLDYNFKKIEPKYLIGMSVPPVMTAQVATEIYNQWFNKTA
;
A
#
# COMPACT_ATOMS: atom_id res chain seq x y z
N MET A 1 5.50 8.39 -6.58
CA MET A 1 6.45 9.08 -5.67
C MET A 1 7.73 8.30 -5.38
N GLY A 2 7.67 7.08 -4.82
CA GLY A 2 8.88 6.32 -4.44
C GLY A 2 9.91 6.11 -5.55
N TYR A 3 9.48 5.79 -6.77
CA TYR A 3 10.39 5.70 -7.93
C TYR A 3 11.14 7.00 -8.22
N LYS A 4 10.48 8.17 -8.10
CA LYS A 4 11.13 9.48 -8.29
C LYS A 4 12.18 9.73 -7.20
N LEU A 5 11.91 9.30 -5.96
CA LEU A 5 12.89 9.38 -4.85
C LEU A 5 14.11 8.50 -5.12
N ALA A 6 13.92 7.34 -5.76
CA ALA A 6 15.01 6.45 -6.19
C ALA A 6 15.70 6.88 -7.50
N GLY A 7 15.37 8.07 -8.04
CA GLY A 7 16.01 8.62 -9.24
C GLY A 7 15.45 8.12 -10.58
N PHE A 8 14.35 7.38 -10.59
CA PHE A 8 13.71 6.94 -11.82
C PHE A 8 12.87 8.05 -12.46
N GLU A 9 12.81 8.04 -13.79
CA GLU A 9 11.82 8.83 -14.53
C GLU A 9 10.45 8.16 -14.43
N HIS A 10 9.48 8.90 -13.88
CA HIS A 10 8.11 8.41 -13.74
C HIS A 10 7.25 8.85 -14.91
N LEU A 11 7.00 7.95 -15.87
CA LEU A 11 6.20 8.24 -17.06
C LEU A 11 4.72 8.46 -16.75
N GLY A 12 4.12 7.68 -15.84
CA GLY A 12 2.67 7.73 -15.69
C GLY A 12 2.01 6.51 -15.05
N GLY A 13 0.71 6.38 -15.27
CA GLY A 13 -0.10 5.29 -14.69
C GLY A 13 -1.52 5.20 -15.24
N VAL A 14 -2.22 4.17 -14.78
CA VAL A 14 -3.64 3.92 -15.05
C VAL A 14 -4.37 3.96 -13.71
N GLU A 15 -5.33 4.85 -13.59
CA GLU A 15 -6.15 5.02 -12.38
C GLU A 15 -7.61 5.13 -12.80
N ILE A 16 -8.48 4.34 -12.20
CA ILE A 16 -9.90 4.33 -12.58
C ILE A 16 -10.68 5.45 -11.89
N ASP A 17 -10.25 5.88 -10.71
CA ASP A 17 -10.90 6.94 -9.93
C ASP A 17 -10.41 8.33 -10.37
N PRO A 18 -11.28 9.17 -10.97
CA PRO A 18 -10.89 10.49 -11.44
C PRO A 18 -10.40 11.43 -10.32
N GLU A 19 -10.90 11.28 -9.08
CA GLU A 19 -10.45 12.10 -7.96
C GLU A 19 -9.01 11.73 -7.57
N VAL A 20 -8.69 10.43 -7.53
CA VAL A 20 -7.34 9.94 -7.24
C VAL A 20 -6.38 10.32 -8.37
N ALA A 21 -6.84 10.21 -9.63
CA ALA A 21 -6.07 10.64 -10.79
C ALA A 21 -5.76 12.15 -10.75
N ASP A 22 -6.70 13.00 -10.35
CA ASP A 22 -6.47 14.44 -10.20
C ASP A 22 -5.42 14.75 -9.11
N VAL A 23 -5.48 14.05 -7.97
CA VAL A 23 -4.44 14.12 -6.94
C VAL A 23 -3.08 13.70 -7.51
N TYR A 24 -3.04 12.58 -8.23
CA TYR A 24 -1.79 12.08 -8.83
C TYR A 24 -1.21 13.09 -9.83
N LYS A 25 -2.04 13.64 -10.73
CA LYS A 25 -1.65 14.65 -11.70
C LYS A 25 -1.08 15.90 -11.03
N THR A 26 -1.77 16.38 -9.99
CA THR A 26 -1.40 17.59 -9.25
C THR A 26 -0.01 17.47 -8.61
N ASN A 27 0.33 16.31 -8.04
CA ASN A 27 1.58 16.13 -7.31
C ASN A 27 2.74 15.62 -8.17
N HIS A 28 2.47 15.01 -9.33
CA HIS A 28 3.51 14.29 -10.08
C HIS A 28 3.67 14.71 -11.54
N ASN A 29 2.69 15.43 -12.11
CA ASN A 29 2.65 15.86 -13.52
C ASN A 29 3.13 14.77 -14.50
N PRO A 30 2.48 13.58 -14.51
CA PRO A 30 2.90 12.46 -15.36
C PRO A 30 2.71 12.77 -16.85
N LYS A 31 3.58 12.21 -17.69
CA LYS A 31 3.47 12.27 -19.16
C LYS A 31 2.22 11.50 -19.64
N TYR A 32 1.94 10.34 -19.05
CA TYR A 32 0.82 9.48 -19.42
C TYR A 32 -0.06 9.16 -18.20
N LEU A 33 -1.21 9.79 -18.07
CA LEU A 33 -2.20 9.42 -17.05
C LEU A 33 -3.51 9.02 -17.72
N PHE A 34 -3.80 7.72 -17.66
CA PHE A 34 -5.01 7.17 -18.24
C PHE A 34 -6.07 6.99 -17.16
N VAL A 35 -7.16 7.76 -17.26
CA VAL A 35 -8.28 7.68 -16.31
C VAL A 35 -9.33 6.71 -16.82
N GLN A 36 -9.10 5.41 -16.61
CA GLN A 36 -9.96 4.33 -17.10
C GLN A 36 -9.68 3.01 -16.38
N ASP A 37 -10.48 2.00 -16.66
CA ASP A 37 -10.27 0.64 -16.17
C ASP A 37 -9.04 -0.01 -16.82
N ILE A 38 -8.24 -0.75 -16.02
CA ILE A 38 -7.10 -1.51 -16.53
C ILE A 38 -7.52 -2.60 -17.53
N ARG A 39 -8.72 -3.14 -17.42
CA ARG A 39 -9.29 -4.13 -18.35
C ARG A 39 -9.42 -3.55 -19.75
N ASP A 40 -9.92 -2.33 -19.84
CA ASP A 40 -10.06 -1.59 -21.09
C ASP A 40 -8.70 -1.13 -21.60
N PHE A 41 -7.84 -0.64 -20.70
CA PHE A 41 -6.47 -0.26 -21.06
C PHE A 41 -5.70 -1.44 -21.66
N ALA A 42 -5.75 -2.64 -21.07
CA ALA A 42 -5.08 -3.83 -21.58
C ALA A 42 -5.56 -4.25 -22.98
N ASN A 43 -6.82 -3.95 -23.32
CA ASN A 43 -7.40 -4.23 -24.63
C ASN A 43 -6.98 -3.24 -25.74
N ARG A 44 -6.42 -2.06 -25.40
CA ARG A 44 -5.97 -1.06 -26.38
C ARG A 44 -4.92 -1.60 -27.34
N LEU A 45 -4.85 -1.10 -28.56
CA LEU A 45 -3.84 -1.51 -29.54
C LEU A 45 -2.84 -0.38 -29.86
N ASP A 46 -3.08 0.80 -29.31
CA ASP A 46 -2.46 2.08 -29.66
C ASP A 46 -1.65 2.66 -28.48
N PHE A 47 -0.78 1.85 -27.88
CA PHE A 47 0.08 2.35 -26.81
C PHE A 47 1.22 3.23 -27.35
N PRO A 48 1.59 4.31 -26.65
CA PRO A 48 2.82 5.05 -26.94
C PRO A 48 4.04 4.12 -26.89
N GLU A 49 5.03 4.38 -27.76
CA GLU A 49 6.25 3.57 -27.87
C GLU A 49 7.03 3.49 -26.55
N ASP A 50 7.05 4.57 -25.76
CA ASP A 50 7.68 4.59 -24.43
C ASP A 50 7.16 3.47 -23.52
N LEU A 51 5.88 3.09 -23.64
CA LEU A 51 5.27 2.05 -22.79
C LEU A 51 5.74 0.63 -23.13
N TYR A 52 6.25 0.41 -24.34
CA TYR A 52 6.90 -0.85 -24.73
C TYR A 52 8.37 -0.92 -24.30
N ASN A 53 8.94 0.20 -23.85
CA ASN A 53 10.34 0.32 -23.45
C ASN A 53 10.51 0.54 -21.93
N LEU A 54 9.49 0.17 -21.14
CA LEU A 54 9.51 0.33 -19.68
C LEU A 54 10.62 -0.52 -19.02
N ASP A 55 11.41 0.11 -18.17
CA ASP A 55 12.30 -0.60 -17.25
C ASP A 55 11.51 -1.31 -16.15
N ILE A 56 10.54 -0.61 -15.56
CA ILE A 56 9.70 -1.12 -14.47
C ILE A 56 8.23 -0.82 -14.79
N LEU A 57 7.39 -1.85 -14.73
CA LEU A 57 5.94 -1.72 -14.58
C LEU A 57 5.57 -2.12 -13.15
N ASP A 58 4.96 -1.20 -12.41
CA ASP A 58 4.50 -1.44 -11.03
C ASP A 58 2.98 -1.32 -10.94
N GLY A 59 2.39 -2.14 -10.08
CA GLY A 59 0.98 -2.14 -9.78
C GLY A 59 0.69 -2.82 -8.45
N SER A 60 -0.37 -2.35 -7.79
CA SER A 60 -0.97 -2.98 -6.61
C SER A 60 -2.39 -3.46 -6.95
N PRO A 61 -2.59 -4.48 -7.81
CA PRO A 61 -3.93 -4.93 -8.15
C PRO A 61 -4.70 -5.30 -6.87
N PRO A 62 -5.94 -4.80 -6.72
CA PRO A 62 -6.69 -5.00 -5.48
C PRO A 62 -6.98 -6.48 -5.27
N CYS A 63 -6.92 -6.91 -4.01
CA CYS A 63 -7.15 -8.30 -3.63
C CYS A 63 -8.15 -8.35 -2.47
N SER A 64 -9.43 -8.06 -2.76
CA SER A 64 -10.49 -7.90 -1.74
C SER A 64 -10.74 -9.14 -0.88
N SER A 65 -10.36 -10.31 -1.38
CA SER A 65 -10.65 -11.60 -0.75
C SER A 65 -9.61 -11.98 0.33
N PHE A 66 -8.43 -11.32 0.35
CA PHE A 66 -7.33 -11.70 1.24
C PHE A 66 -6.87 -10.59 2.20
N SER A 67 -7.58 -9.48 2.30
CA SER A 67 -7.32 -8.51 3.36
C SER A 67 -7.69 -9.11 4.73
N MET A 68 -6.81 -8.91 5.73
CA MET A 68 -7.06 -9.34 7.12
C MET A 68 -8.34 -8.74 7.73
N ALA A 69 -8.85 -7.65 7.14
CA ALA A 69 -10.03 -6.92 7.59
C ALA A 69 -11.35 -7.40 6.94
N GLY A 70 -11.31 -8.43 6.08
CA GLY A 70 -12.47 -8.96 5.35
C GLY A 70 -12.74 -10.46 5.58
N ASN A 71 -13.99 -10.88 5.35
CA ASN A 71 -14.40 -12.29 5.42
C ASN A 71 -13.80 -13.08 4.26
N ARG A 72 -12.72 -13.81 4.55
CA ARG A 72 -11.78 -14.49 3.63
C ARG A 72 -12.37 -15.46 2.58
N GLU A 73 -13.64 -15.85 2.69
CA GLU A 73 -14.25 -16.84 1.77
C GLU A 73 -15.61 -16.41 1.19
N LYS A 74 -16.30 -15.43 1.78
CA LYS A 74 -17.65 -15.05 1.33
C LYS A 74 -17.65 -14.05 0.18
N ASP A 75 -16.51 -13.45 -0.13
CA ASP A 75 -16.41 -12.33 -1.08
C ASP A 75 -15.75 -12.71 -2.41
N TRP A 76 -15.33 -13.98 -2.58
CA TRP A 76 -14.83 -14.49 -3.85
C TRP A 76 -15.95 -14.49 -4.89
N GLY A 77 -15.74 -13.80 -6.01
CA GLY A 77 -16.71 -13.64 -7.09
C GLY A 77 -17.72 -12.51 -6.89
N LYS A 78 -17.57 -11.68 -5.85
CA LYS A 78 -18.50 -10.56 -5.58
C LYS A 78 -17.94 -9.24 -6.08
N THR A 79 -18.83 -8.47 -6.70
CA THR A 79 -18.56 -7.08 -7.06
C THR A 79 -18.47 -6.23 -5.79
N LYS A 80 -17.45 -5.38 -5.68
CA LYS A 80 -17.29 -4.45 -4.56
C LYS A 80 -17.24 -3.01 -5.07
N VAL A 81 -17.78 -2.13 -4.24
CA VAL A 81 -17.69 -0.68 -4.34
C VAL A 81 -16.94 -0.23 -3.09
N PHE A 82 -15.78 0.42 -3.23
CA PHE A 82 -15.00 0.84 -2.05
C PHE A 82 -15.47 2.18 -1.47
N ARG A 83 -16.26 2.96 -2.22
CA ARG A 83 -16.90 4.21 -1.80
C ARG A 83 -18.14 4.49 -2.65
N GLU A 84 -19.17 5.10 -2.06
CA GLU A 84 -20.33 5.61 -2.80
C GLU A 84 -19.87 6.50 -3.97
N GLY A 85 -20.22 6.12 -5.21
CA GLY A 85 -19.78 6.79 -6.44
C GLY A 85 -18.60 6.13 -7.18
N GLN A 86 -17.92 5.14 -6.60
CA GLN A 86 -16.93 4.33 -7.32
C GLN A 86 -17.59 3.22 -8.14
N ALA A 87 -16.99 2.90 -9.29
CA ALA A 87 -17.46 1.82 -10.15
C ALA A 87 -17.41 0.47 -9.44
N GLU A 88 -18.43 -0.36 -9.71
CA GLU A 88 -18.53 -1.74 -9.26
C GLU A 88 -17.41 -2.61 -9.89
N GLN A 89 -16.60 -3.28 -9.07
CA GLN A 89 -15.46 -4.08 -9.55
C GLN A 89 -15.51 -5.53 -9.04
N ARG A 90 -15.34 -6.51 -9.95
CA ARG A 90 -14.98 -7.89 -9.59
C ARG A 90 -13.46 -7.96 -9.47
N LEU A 91 -12.98 -7.88 -8.24
CA LEU A 91 -11.57 -7.63 -7.93
C LEU A 91 -10.67 -8.86 -8.09
N ASP A 92 -11.26 -10.05 -8.20
CA ASP A 92 -10.54 -11.32 -8.20
C ASP A 92 -9.69 -11.54 -9.47
N ASP A 93 -10.01 -10.83 -10.56
CA ASP A 93 -9.36 -10.97 -11.88
C ASP A 93 -8.40 -9.83 -12.24
N LEU A 94 -8.44 -8.70 -11.54
CA LEU A 94 -7.62 -7.52 -11.88
C LEU A 94 -6.11 -7.81 -11.82
N PHE A 95 -5.71 -8.75 -10.97
CA PHE A 95 -4.33 -9.23 -10.93
C PHE A 95 -3.94 -9.92 -12.25
N PHE A 96 -4.83 -10.70 -12.86
CA PHE A 96 -4.56 -11.37 -14.14
C PHE A 96 -4.65 -10.39 -15.31
N ASP A 97 -5.49 -9.37 -15.25
CA ASP A 97 -5.48 -8.26 -16.22
C ASP A 97 -4.16 -7.49 -16.18
N TYR A 98 -3.61 -7.26 -14.98
CA TYR A 98 -2.29 -6.69 -14.81
C TYR A 98 -1.18 -7.56 -15.43
N ILE A 99 -1.22 -8.88 -15.22
CA ILE A 99 -0.28 -9.82 -15.84
C ILE A 99 -0.43 -9.82 -17.37
N ARG A 100 -1.66 -9.75 -17.88
CA ARG A 100 -1.95 -9.67 -19.32
C ARG A 100 -1.38 -8.39 -19.94
N LEU A 101 -1.48 -7.25 -19.24
CA LEU A 101 -0.85 -6.01 -19.65
C LEU A 101 0.69 -6.13 -19.65
N ALA A 102 1.27 -6.70 -18.60
CA ALA A 102 2.71 -6.95 -18.52
C ALA A 102 3.22 -7.89 -19.63
N LYS A 103 2.43 -8.90 -20.00
CA LYS A 103 2.72 -9.80 -21.14
C LYS A 103 2.75 -9.05 -22.46
N LYS A 104 1.92 -8.01 -22.60
CA LYS A 104 1.80 -7.22 -23.83
C LYS A 104 2.89 -6.16 -23.96
N LEU A 105 3.17 -5.43 -22.87
CA LEU A 105 4.17 -4.36 -22.84
C LEU A 105 5.60 -4.86 -22.67
N GLN A 106 5.79 -6.07 -22.14
CA GLN A 106 7.10 -6.70 -21.91
C GLN A 106 8.14 -5.80 -21.20
N PRO A 107 7.82 -5.09 -20.10
CA PRO A 107 8.82 -4.36 -19.31
C PRO A 107 9.99 -5.25 -18.85
N LYS A 108 11.15 -4.65 -18.54
CA LYS A 108 12.30 -5.41 -18.02
C LYS A 108 12.01 -6.05 -16.67
N VAL A 109 11.30 -5.34 -15.81
CA VAL A 109 10.86 -5.78 -14.48
C VAL A 109 9.39 -5.45 -14.29
N VAL A 110 8.63 -6.41 -13.77
CA VAL A 110 7.27 -6.19 -13.27
C VAL A 110 7.27 -6.32 -11.75
N ILE A 111 6.65 -5.37 -11.08
CA ILE A 111 6.44 -5.39 -9.63
C ILE A 111 4.94 -5.53 -9.40
N ALA A 112 4.56 -6.46 -8.54
CA ALA A 112 3.19 -6.55 -8.05
C ALA A 112 3.21 -6.55 -6.52
N GLU A 113 2.61 -5.54 -5.91
CA GLU A 113 2.52 -5.41 -4.45
C GLU A 113 1.15 -5.89 -3.94
N ASN A 114 1.14 -6.49 -2.74
CA ASN A 114 -0.09 -6.88 -2.07
C ASN A 114 0.04 -7.03 -0.56
N VAL A 115 -1.10 -7.25 0.11
CA VAL A 115 -1.14 -7.45 1.57
C VAL A 115 -0.51 -8.77 2.00
N LYS A 116 0.09 -8.80 3.20
CA LYS A 116 0.63 -10.03 3.83
C LYS A 116 -0.36 -11.20 3.87
N GLY A 117 -1.66 -10.93 3.97
CA GLY A 117 -2.71 -11.95 3.96
C GLY A 117 -2.69 -12.84 2.71
N LEU A 118 -2.16 -12.35 1.58
CA LEU A 118 -2.06 -13.09 0.32
C LEU A 118 -1.21 -14.36 0.42
N ILE A 119 -0.21 -14.37 1.31
CA ILE A 119 0.68 -15.53 1.50
C ILE A 119 0.31 -16.37 2.72
N GLN A 120 -0.83 -16.08 3.37
CA GLN A 120 -1.30 -16.78 4.56
C GLN A 120 -2.44 -17.77 4.25
N GLY A 121 -2.46 -18.90 4.96
CA GLY A 121 -3.57 -19.87 4.90
C GLY A 121 -3.81 -20.48 3.51
N ASN A 122 -5.09 -20.59 3.13
CA ASN A 122 -5.56 -21.21 1.88
C ASN A 122 -5.18 -20.44 0.60
N ALA A 123 -4.57 -19.25 0.72
CA ALA A 123 -4.18 -18.41 -0.41
C ALA A 123 -2.93 -18.91 -1.18
N LYS A 124 -2.26 -19.98 -0.71
CA LYS A 124 -1.10 -20.57 -1.39
C LYS A 124 -1.38 -20.95 -2.85
N ALA A 125 -2.56 -21.49 -3.13
CA ALA A 125 -2.96 -21.85 -4.49
C ALA A 125 -3.04 -20.61 -5.40
N TYR A 126 -3.50 -19.48 -4.87
CA TYR A 126 -3.59 -18.22 -5.61
C TYR A 126 -2.21 -17.63 -5.90
N VAL A 127 -1.30 -17.61 -4.91
CA VAL A 127 0.10 -17.21 -5.11
C VAL A 127 0.80 -18.08 -6.17
N HIS A 128 0.57 -19.40 -6.12
CA HIS A 128 1.12 -20.32 -7.12
C HIS A 128 0.55 -20.06 -8.53
N ARG A 129 -0.74 -19.73 -8.62
CA ARG A 129 -1.38 -19.33 -9.89
C ARG A 129 -0.77 -18.05 -10.42
N ILE A 130 -0.63 -17.00 -9.60
CA ILE A 130 0.04 -15.74 -9.97
C ILE A 130 1.44 -16.01 -10.53
N LYS A 131 2.24 -16.83 -9.82
CA LYS A 131 3.60 -17.19 -10.25
C LYS A 131 3.59 -17.87 -11.63
N LYS A 132 2.71 -18.84 -11.84
CA LYS A 132 2.57 -19.53 -13.14
C LYS A 132 2.17 -18.59 -14.27
N GLU A 133 1.26 -17.64 -14.02
CA GLU A 133 0.81 -16.69 -15.03
C GLU A 133 1.92 -15.70 -15.42
N PHE A 134 2.73 -15.24 -14.46
CA PHE A 134 3.94 -14.45 -14.77
C PHE A 134 4.99 -15.27 -15.54
N GLU A 135 5.21 -16.53 -15.17
CA GLU A 135 6.11 -17.43 -15.90
C GLU A 135 5.62 -17.64 -17.36
N ALA A 136 4.33 -17.85 -17.56
CA ALA A 136 3.69 -17.94 -18.88
C ALA A 136 3.67 -16.61 -19.65
N ALA A 137 3.85 -15.48 -18.97
CA ALA A 137 4.04 -14.15 -19.55
C ALA A 137 5.50 -13.82 -19.89
N GLY A 138 6.45 -14.71 -19.56
CA GLY A 138 7.86 -14.55 -19.90
C GLY A 138 8.75 -14.01 -18.78
N TYR A 139 8.36 -14.20 -17.51
CA TYR A 139 9.09 -13.66 -16.36
C TYR A 139 9.54 -14.72 -15.35
N LYS A 140 10.69 -14.50 -14.69
CA LYS A 140 11.13 -15.23 -13.50
C LYS A 140 10.70 -14.45 -12.26
N VAL A 141 10.01 -15.12 -11.34
CA VAL A 141 9.35 -14.48 -10.18
C VAL A 141 10.14 -14.74 -8.89
N GLN A 142 10.38 -13.68 -8.12
CA GLN A 142 10.81 -13.74 -6.73
C GLN A 142 9.76 -13.10 -5.82
N LEU A 143 9.53 -13.71 -4.66
CA LEU A 143 8.52 -13.26 -3.69
C LEU A 143 9.19 -12.79 -2.41
N PHE A 144 8.85 -11.59 -1.95
CA PHE A 144 9.40 -10.99 -0.75
C PHE A 144 8.29 -10.56 0.20
N LEU A 145 8.45 -10.83 1.49
CA LEU A 145 7.64 -10.22 2.54
C LEU A 145 8.49 -9.16 3.24
N LEU A 146 8.15 -7.89 3.05
CA LEU A 146 8.91 -6.75 3.55
C LEU A 146 8.11 -6.00 4.62
N ASN A 147 8.81 -5.49 5.63
CA ASN A 147 8.23 -4.65 6.68
C ASN A 147 8.76 -3.23 6.56
N ALA A 148 7.87 -2.26 6.34
CA ALA A 148 8.25 -0.87 6.18
C ALA A 148 9.03 -0.30 7.38
N ALA A 149 8.81 -0.86 8.59
CA ALA A 149 9.50 -0.44 9.81
C ALA A 149 11.01 -0.70 9.81
N SER A 150 11.53 -1.62 8.99
CA SER A 150 12.96 -1.86 8.81
C SER A 150 13.54 -1.17 7.58
N MET A 151 12.75 -0.28 6.95
CA MET A 151 13.05 0.39 5.68
C MET A 151 12.97 1.92 5.81
N GLY A 152 13.16 2.45 7.02
CA GLY A 152 13.10 3.90 7.29
C GLY A 152 11.68 4.49 7.26
N VAL A 153 10.63 3.68 7.38
CA VAL A 153 9.24 4.15 7.47
C VAL A 153 8.75 4.01 8.92
N PRO A 154 8.19 5.07 9.55
CA PRO A 154 7.65 5.02 10.91
C PRO A 154 6.29 4.30 11.00
N GLN A 155 6.18 3.13 10.39
CA GLN A 155 4.95 2.34 10.34
C GLN A 155 5.24 0.84 10.28
N LYS A 156 4.60 0.06 11.17
CA LYS A 156 4.54 -1.40 11.07
C LYS A 156 3.58 -1.79 9.97
N ARG A 157 4.07 -1.88 8.73
CA ARG A 157 3.31 -2.26 7.54
C ARG A 157 4.06 -3.34 6.77
N GLU A 158 3.50 -4.55 6.80
CA GLU A 158 4.05 -5.67 6.04
C GLU A 158 3.35 -5.79 4.69
N ARG A 159 4.14 -5.98 3.64
CA ARG A 159 3.68 -6.14 2.25
C ARG A 159 4.45 -7.21 1.50
N VAL A 160 3.74 -7.87 0.61
CA VAL A 160 4.24 -8.91 -0.27
C VAL A 160 4.56 -8.27 -1.61
N PHE A 161 5.75 -8.51 -2.13
CA PHE A 161 6.18 -8.04 -3.43
C PHE A 161 6.53 -9.25 -4.31
N PHE A 162 5.87 -9.34 -5.47
CA PHE A 162 6.34 -10.15 -6.57
C PHE A 162 7.26 -9.28 -7.41
N ILE A 163 8.54 -9.64 -7.47
CA ILE A 163 9.51 -9.00 -8.36
C ILE A 163 9.80 -9.98 -9.50
N CYS A 164 9.34 -9.61 -10.69
CA CYS A 164 9.30 -10.46 -11.87
C CYS A 164 10.28 -9.90 -12.92
N GLN A 165 11.41 -10.56 -13.15
CA GLN A 165 12.36 -10.16 -14.19
C GLN A 165 12.06 -10.85 -15.52
N ARG A 166 12.21 -10.13 -16.64
CA ARG A 166 12.00 -10.71 -17.98
C ARG A 166 13.06 -11.79 -18.27
N ASN A 167 12.64 -12.89 -18.89
CA ASN A 167 13.46 -14.11 -19.01
C ASN A 167 14.79 -13.93 -19.75
N ASP A 168 14.85 -13.01 -20.71
CA ASP A 168 16.01 -12.72 -21.56
C ASP A 168 17.14 -11.97 -20.83
N LEU A 169 16.83 -11.26 -19.75
CA LEU A 169 17.79 -10.38 -19.06
C LEU A 169 18.74 -11.13 -18.13
N ASN A 170 18.35 -12.32 -17.65
CA ASN A 170 19.16 -13.20 -16.81
C ASN A 170 19.84 -12.49 -15.62
N PHE A 171 19.12 -11.60 -14.93
CA PHE A 171 19.65 -10.95 -13.74
C PHE A 171 19.91 -11.95 -12.61
N PRO A 172 20.91 -11.67 -11.74
CA PRO A 172 21.17 -12.50 -10.57
C PRO A 172 19.98 -12.51 -9.61
N LYS A 173 19.99 -13.45 -8.67
CA LYS A 173 18.99 -13.51 -7.60
C LYS A 173 18.99 -12.18 -6.83
N LEU A 174 17.82 -11.55 -6.71
CA LEU A 174 17.68 -10.27 -6.02
C LEU A 174 17.67 -10.51 -4.52
N LYS A 175 18.38 -9.66 -3.78
CA LYS A 175 18.33 -9.64 -2.32
C LYS A 175 17.66 -8.36 -1.86
N LEU A 176 16.56 -8.48 -1.12
CA LEU A 176 15.87 -7.36 -0.51
C LEU A 176 15.90 -7.57 1.01
N GLU A 177 16.98 -7.09 1.61
CA GLU A 177 17.25 -7.22 3.05
C GLU A 177 17.45 -5.81 3.60
N PHE A 178 16.60 -5.41 4.56
CA PHE A 178 16.60 -4.06 5.12
C PHE A 178 16.61 -4.14 6.63
N SER A 179 17.50 -3.37 7.25
CA SER A 179 17.76 -3.37 8.69
C SER A 179 17.92 -1.95 9.24
N GLU A 180 17.20 -0.99 8.69
CA GLU A 180 17.16 0.38 9.21
C GLU A 180 16.62 0.39 10.64
N ASP A 181 17.12 1.33 11.45
CA ASP A 181 16.61 1.53 12.80
C ASP A 181 15.13 1.95 12.76
N ALA A 182 14.36 1.40 13.69
CA ALA A 182 12.94 1.65 13.78
C ALA A 182 12.65 3.07 14.27
N ILE A 183 11.93 3.86 13.47
CA ILE A 183 11.49 5.21 13.86
C ILE A 183 10.23 5.08 14.74
N LEU A 184 10.33 5.56 15.98
CA LEU A 184 9.22 5.46 16.94
C LEU A 184 8.19 6.56 16.65
N PHE A 185 6.94 6.31 17.03
CA PHE A 185 5.90 7.32 16.90
C PHE A 185 6.23 8.59 17.71
N GLY A 186 6.90 8.44 18.86
CA GLY A 186 7.35 9.56 19.68
C GLY A 186 8.29 10.53 18.95
N ASP A 187 9.07 10.04 17.99
CA ASP A 187 10.05 10.83 17.23
C ASP A 187 9.39 11.71 16.16
N ILE A 188 8.17 11.32 15.73
CA ILE A 188 7.48 11.98 14.61
C ILE A 188 6.17 12.67 15.01
N CYS A 189 5.64 12.37 16.20
CA CYS A 189 4.34 12.88 16.64
C CYS A 189 4.34 14.41 16.81
N GLU A 190 3.25 15.02 16.39
CA GLU A 190 2.99 16.46 16.50
C GLU A 190 1.63 16.61 17.14
N ILE A 191 1.55 17.09 18.37
CA ILE A 191 0.27 17.13 19.11
C ILE A 191 -0.45 18.47 18.93
N GLU A 192 -0.24 19.10 17.78
CA GLU A 192 -0.92 20.32 17.39
C GLU A 192 -2.04 19.99 16.40
N ASN A 193 -3.16 20.68 16.48
CA ASN A 193 -4.23 20.64 15.47
C ASN A 193 -4.91 19.26 15.23
N GLY A 194 -4.72 18.28 16.13
CA GLY A 194 -5.50 17.04 16.12
C GLY A 194 -6.93 17.29 16.62
N GLU A 195 -7.90 16.52 16.10
CA GLU A 195 -9.27 16.56 16.61
C GLU A 195 -9.37 15.88 17.97
N LYS A 196 -10.11 16.48 18.91
CA LYS A 196 -10.36 15.89 20.22
C LYS A 196 -11.29 14.69 20.09
N ILE A 197 -10.95 13.61 20.80
CA ILE A 197 -11.86 12.49 21.00
C ILE A 197 -12.97 12.95 21.96
N ILE A 198 -14.22 12.66 21.62
CA ILE A 198 -15.40 13.02 22.41
C ILE A 198 -16.31 11.81 22.66
N GLY A 199 -17.32 12.00 23.52
CA GLY A 199 -18.37 11.02 23.78
C GLY A 199 -17.83 9.68 24.31
N LYS A 200 -18.41 8.57 23.85
CA LYS A 200 -18.09 7.22 24.36
C LYS A 200 -16.63 6.83 24.13
N MET A 201 -16.01 7.29 23.04
CA MET A 201 -14.58 7.03 22.80
C MET A 201 -13.70 7.72 23.84
N PHE A 202 -14.04 8.95 24.25
CA PHE A 202 -13.31 9.66 25.30
C PHE A 202 -13.46 8.96 26.66
N GLU A 203 -14.68 8.50 26.98
CA GLU A 203 -14.93 7.73 28.21
C GLU A 203 -14.13 6.42 28.26
N LEU A 204 -13.97 5.73 27.12
CA LEU A 204 -13.11 4.55 27.01
C LEU A 204 -11.62 4.91 27.07
N TRP A 205 -11.22 6.01 26.41
CA TRP A 205 -9.83 6.48 26.39
C TRP A 205 -9.30 6.75 27.81
N LYS A 206 -10.12 7.34 28.69
CA LYS A 206 -9.76 7.56 30.11
C LYS A 206 -9.44 6.28 30.89
N LYS A 207 -9.81 5.11 30.36
CA LYS A 207 -9.71 3.80 31.01
C LYS A 207 -8.73 2.86 30.32
N ILE A 208 -7.95 3.36 29.36
CA ILE A 208 -6.90 2.58 28.71
C ILE A 208 -5.78 2.27 29.69
N LEU A 209 -5.13 1.13 29.50
CA LEU A 209 -3.91 0.76 30.18
C LEU A 209 -2.72 0.94 29.24
N PRO A 210 -1.48 1.14 29.75
CA PRO A 210 -0.28 1.22 28.91
C PRO A 210 -0.05 -0.01 28.01
N SER A 211 -0.60 -1.17 28.39
CA SER A 211 -0.56 -2.41 27.61
C SER A 211 -1.60 -2.49 26.48
N ASP A 212 -2.55 -1.55 26.42
CA ASP A 212 -3.64 -1.61 25.44
C ASP A 212 -3.17 -1.23 24.04
N ASN A 213 -3.64 -2.00 23.06
CA ASN A 213 -3.41 -1.78 21.64
C ASN A 213 -4.54 -1.00 20.95
N ASP A 214 -5.73 -1.01 21.53
CA ASP A 214 -6.90 -0.32 21.01
C ASP A 214 -7.92 -0.05 22.11
N LEU A 215 -8.87 0.85 21.83
CA LEU A 215 -9.97 1.13 22.75
C LEU A 215 -10.88 -0.08 22.99
N GLY A 216 -10.79 -1.13 22.17
CA GLY A 216 -11.59 -2.32 22.37
C GLY A 216 -11.17 -3.17 23.55
N GLN A 217 -9.90 -3.15 23.92
CA GLN A 217 -9.45 -3.78 25.17
C GLN A 217 -10.01 -3.04 26.39
N ALA A 218 -10.04 -1.71 26.37
CA ALA A 218 -10.73 -0.92 27.40
C ALA A 218 -12.24 -1.20 27.41
N CYS A 219 -12.89 -1.21 26.25
CA CYS A 219 -14.33 -1.52 26.15
C CYS A 219 -14.67 -2.92 26.69
N LEU A 220 -13.83 -3.92 26.42
CA LEU A 220 -14.02 -5.27 26.91
C LEU A 220 -13.97 -5.32 28.44
N ARG A 221 -12.99 -4.66 29.08
CA ARG A 221 -12.91 -4.59 30.54
C ARG A 221 -14.12 -3.88 31.16
N GLU A 222 -14.59 -2.82 30.53
CA GLU A 222 -15.67 -1.98 31.06
C GLU A 222 -17.07 -2.56 30.86
N THR A 223 -17.32 -3.26 29.75
CA THR A 223 -18.67 -3.66 29.37
C THR A 223 -18.83 -5.17 29.10
N GLY A 224 -17.77 -5.96 29.23
CA GLY A 224 -17.75 -7.37 28.87
C GLY A 224 -17.90 -7.64 27.36
N LYS A 225 -17.85 -6.62 26.51
CA LYS A 225 -17.98 -6.71 25.05
C LYS A 225 -16.88 -5.93 24.35
N GLN A 226 -16.22 -6.55 23.39
CA GLN A 226 -15.11 -5.93 22.65
C GLN A 226 -15.62 -5.16 21.42
N ASN A 227 -16.06 -3.92 21.63
CA ASN A 227 -16.32 -2.95 20.56
C ASN A 227 -15.11 -2.02 20.36
N TYR A 228 -15.03 -1.21 19.31
CA TYR A 228 -13.91 -0.25 19.08
C TYR A 228 -12.51 -0.88 18.87
N PHE A 229 -12.42 -2.17 18.54
CA PHE A 229 -11.13 -2.83 18.25
C PHE A 229 -10.37 -2.23 17.05
N GLY A 230 -11.06 -1.51 16.16
CA GLY A 230 -10.45 -0.75 15.06
C GLY A 230 -9.79 0.56 15.50
N SER A 231 -10.15 1.10 16.66
CA SER A 231 -9.61 2.37 17.20
C SER A 231 -8.26 2.12 17.86
N LYS A 232 -7.19 2.12 17.05
CA LYS A 232 -5.85 1.75 17.49
C LYS A 232 -5.17 2.89 18.24
N LEU A 233 -4.53 2.51 19.35
CA LEU A 233 -3.76 3.40 20.22
C LEU A 233 -2.28 3.45 19.78
N LEU A 234 -1.70 4.63 19.72
CA LEU A 234 -0.29 4.85 19.37
C LEU A 234 0.51 5.23 20.62
N SER A 235 1.51 4.40 20.96
CA SER A 235 2.48 4.68 22.02
C SER A 235 3.69 5.40 21.42
N LYS A 236 4.20 6.41 22.12
CA LYS A 236 5.46 7.10 21.76
C LYS A 236 6.67 6.18 21.74
N THR A 237 6.64 5.07 22.49
CA THR A 237 7.74 4.10 22.58
C THR A 237 7.66 2.98 21.54
N GLN A 238 6.72 3.07 20.59
CA GLN A 238 6.52 2.04 19.57
C GLN A 238 6.42 2.68 18.18
N VAL A 239 6.83 1.94 17.16
CA VAL A 239 6.53 2.28 15.77
C VAL A 239 5.01 2.28 15.56
N ALA A 240 4.51 3.26 14.81
CA ALA A 240 3.08 3.42 14.57
C ALA A 240 2.47 2.20 13.87
N LYS A 241 1.18 1.97 14.12
CA LYS A 241 0.42 0.88 13.52
C LYS A 241 0.09 1.20 12.05
N THR A 242 -0.23 0.18 11.26
CA THR A 242 -0.64 0.35 9.86
C THR A 242 -1.77 1.37 9.73
N ILE A 243 -1.62 2.34 8.83
CA ILE A 243 -2.72 3.22 8.43
C ILE A 243 -3.69 2.40 7.57
N ILE A 244 -4.94 2.31 8.01
CA ILE A 244 -6.03 1.64 7.29
C ILE A 244 -6.89 2.72 6.64
N ALA A 245 -7.21 2.55 5.36
CA ALA A 245 -8.08 3.43 4.58
C ALA A 245 -9.57 3.25 4.96
N SER A 246 -9.88 3.48 6.24
CA SER A 246 -11.24 3.43 6.76
C SER A 246 -11.39 4.38 7.94
N ASN A 247 -12.51 5.10 7.97
CA ASN A 247 -12.87 5.97 9.09
C ASN A 247 -13.24 5.15 10.35
N SER A 248 -13.64 3.88 10.21
CA SER A 248 -13.97 3.00 11.34
C SER A 248 -12.75 2.48 12.10
N SER A 249 -11.54 2.73 11.58
CA SER A 249 -10.27 2.32 12.22
C SER A 249 -9.37 3.53 12.50
N PRO A 250 -9.76 4.47 13.39
CA PRO A 250 -8.94 5.64 13.70
C PRO A 250 -7.64 5.27 14.43
N LEU A 251 -6.64 6.13 14.29
CA LEU A 251 -5.41 6.10 15.09
C LEU A 251 -5.48 7.21 16.12
N LEU A 252 -5.18 6.88 17.37
CA LEU A 252 -5.36 7.73 18.55
C LEU A 252 -4.07 7.82 19.34
N HIS A 253 -3.81 8.99 19.91
CA HIS A 253 -2.73 9.16 20.89
C HIS A 253 -3.05 8.40 22.20
N MET A 254 -2.04 7.75 22.80
CA MET A 254 -2.19 7.13 24.12
C MET A 254 -2.04 8.12 25.27
N ASP A 255 -1.22 9.15 25.10
CA ASP A 255 -0.90 10.12 26.14
C ASP A 255 -1.88 11.29 26.18
N LYS A 256 -2.63 11.52 25.10
CA LYS A 256 -3.63 12.58 25.01
C LYS A 256 -4.90 12.15 24.27
N PRO A 257 -6.07 12.75 24.55
CA PRO A 257 -7.35 12.35 23.97
C PRO A 257 -7.57 12.94 22.58
N TYR A 258 -6.66 12.70 21.65
CA TYR A 258 -6.71 13.22 20.28
C TYR A 258 -6.58 12.12 19.24
N PHE A 259 -7.25 12.32 18.10
CA PHE A 259 -6.88 11.66 16.85
C PHE A 259 -5.54 12.18 16.37
N ILE A 260 -4.80 11.36 15.61
CA ILE A 260 -3.63 11.88 14.90
C ILE A 260 -4.03 12.91 13.84
N ASN A 261 -3.17 13.90 13.61
CA ASN A 261 -3.43 14.97 12.63
C ASN A 261 -2.91 14.60 11.21
N LYS A 262 -3.17 15.46 10.21
CA LYS A 262 -2.68 15.28 8.82
C LYS A 262 -1.16 15.06 8.74
N ASN A 263 -0.37 15.86 9.44
CA ASN A 263 1.09 15.80 9.37
C ASN A 263 1.60 14.46 9.91
N GLU A 264 1.05 13.99 11.03
CA GLU A 264 1.36 12.69 11.60
C GLU A 264 0.97 11.56 10.64
N VAL A 265 -0.20 11.62 10.01
CA VAL A 265 -0.59 10.66 8.96
C VAL A 265 0.42 10.67 7.81
N CYS A 266 0.85 11.85 7.34
CA CYS A 266 1.85 11.98 6.27
C CYS A 266 3.19 11.38 6.69
N LYS A 267 3.70 11.70 7.89
CA LYS A 267 4.95 11.17 8.43
C LYS A 267 4.90 9.65 8.58
N ILE A 268 3.85 9.10 9.20
CA ILE A 268 3.62 7.65 9.32
C ILE A 268 3.57 6.99 7.92
N GLY A 269 2.97 7.66 6.94
CA GLY A 269 2.89 7.20 5.55
C GLY A 269 4.16 7.39 4.73
N SER A 270 5.16 8.13 5.21
CA SER A 270 6.30 8.67 4.44
C SER A 270 5.90 9.55 3.23
N PHE A 271 4.84 10.34 3.38
CA PHE A 271 4.41 11.36 2.42
C PHE A 271 4.98 12.75 2.78
N PRO A 272 5.28 13.61 1.78
CA PRO A 272 5.59 15.01 2.00
C PRO A 272 4.45 15.73 2.74
N LEU A 273 4.79 16.66 3.63
CA LEU A 273 3.79 17.42 4.40
C LEU A 273 2.95 18.36 3.53
N ASP A 274 3.56 18.83 2.43
CA ASP A 274 2.97 19.68 1.40
C ASP A 274 2.23 18.89 0.31
N TYR A 275 2.10 17.57 0.43
CA TYR A 275 1.36 16.75 -0.53
C TYR A 275 -0.10 17.24 -0.64
N ASN A 276 -0.55 17.46 -1.87
CA ASN A 276 -1.87 18.02 -2.15
C ASN A 276 -2.90 16.90 -2.34
N PHE A 277 -3.70 16.66 -1.31
CA PHE A 277 -4.75 15.63 -1.30
C PHE A 277 -6.06 16.06 -1.98
N LYS A 278 -6.15 17.30 -2.48
CA LYS A 278 -7.39 17.89 -3.03
C LYS A 278 -8.56 17.72 -2.05
N LYS A 279 -9.58 16.94 -2.43
CA LYS A 279 -10.77 16.66 -1.61
C LYS A 279 -10.69 15.29 -0.92
N ILE A 280 -9.66 14.50 -1.21
CA ILE A 280 -9.51 13.17 -0.64
C ILE A 280 -8.95 13.31 0.76
N GLU A 281 -9.53 12.57 1.71
CA GLU A 281 -9.04 12.55 3.08
C GLU A 281 -7.64 11.91 3.12
N PRO A 282 -6.63 12.56 3.74
CA PRO A 282 -5.23 12.10 3.73
C PRO A 282 -5.04 10.66 4.19
N LYS A 283 -5.68 10.25 5.29
CA LYS A 283 -5.55 8.90 5.85
C LYS A 283 -6.14 7.84 4.92
N TYR A 284 -7.22 8.13 4.20
CA TYR A 284 -7.77 7.25 3.17
C TYR A 284 -6.75 7.00 2.05
N LEU A 285 -6.22 8.06 1.43
CA LEU A 285 -5.28 7.93 0.32
C LEU A 285 -3.97 7.23 0.77
N ILE A 286 -3.42 7.65 1.91
CA ILE A 286 -2.19 7.08 2.46
C ILE A 286 -2.39 5.63 2.89
N GLY A 287 -3.55 5.29 3.45
CA GLY A 287 -3.88 3.93 3.88
C GLY A 287 -3.92 2.93 2.72
N MET A 288 -4.38 3.39 1.55
CA MET A 288 -4.40 2.61 0.31
C MET A 288 -3.02 2.51 -0.35
N SER A 289 -2.15 3.48 -0.12
CA SER A 289 -0.85 3.58 -0.80
C SER A 289 0.22 2.63 -0.24
N VAL A 290 1.24 2.34 -1.04
CA VAL A 290 2.53 1.82 -0.55
C VAL A 290 3.34 3.02 -0.04
N PRO A 291 3.98 2.94 1.15
CA PRO A 291 4.81 4.03 1.65
C PRO A 291 5.89 4.42 0.62
N PRO A 292 5.98 5.70 0.22
CA PRO A 292 6.94 6.17 -0.78
C PRO A 292 8.39 5.79 -0.52
N VAL A 293 8.85 5.86 0.73
CA VAL A 293 10.21 5.45 1.11
C VAL A 293 10.39 3.93 0.97
N MET A 294 9.36 3.14 1.28
CA MET A 294 9.40 1.68 1.08
C MET A 294 9.58 1.32 -0.41
N THR A 295 8.81 1.96 -1.30
CA THR A 295 8.97 1.78 -2.75
C THR A 295 10.34 2.26 -3.23
N ALA A 296 10.85 3.38 -2.71
CA ALA A 296 12.16 3.91 -3.08
C ALA A 296 13.29 2.93 -2.73
N GLN A 297 13.25 2.32 -1.56
CA GLN A 297 14.21 1.31 -1.11
C GLN A 297 14.21 0.07 -2.03
N VAL A 298 13.02 -0.46 -2.36
CA VAL A 298 12.91 -1.60 -3.31
C VAL A 298 13.45 -1.23 -4.69
N ALA A 299 13.07 -0.06 -5.21
CA ALA A 299 13.51 0.40 -6.53
C ALA A 299 15.02 0.65 -6.60
N THR A 300 15.60 1.17 -5.51
CA THR A 300 17.05 1.41 -5.38
C THR A 300 17.82 0.09 -5.42
N GLU A 301 17.38 -0.94 -4.70
CA GLU A 301 18.03 -2.25 -4.72
C GLU A 301 17.91 -2.94 -6.09
N ILE A 302 16.77 -2.80 -6.76
CA ILE A 302 16.62 -3.27 -8.15
C ILE A 302 17.61 -2.55 -9.06
N TYR A 303 17.71 -1.21 -8.94
CA TYR A 303 18.67 -0.45 -9.72
C TYR A 303 20.10 -0.93 -9.46
N ASN A 304 20.53 -0.97 -8.20
CA ASN A 304 21.89 -1.32 -7.81
C ASN A 304 22.30 -2.73 -8.24
N GLN A 305 21.40 -3.71 -8.11
CA GLN A 305 21.74 -5.11 -8.37
C GLN A 305 21.51 -5.53 -9.83
N TRP A 306 20.57 -4.90 -10.55
CA TRP A 306 20.17 -5.34 -11.89
C TRP A 306 20.43 -4.34 -13.01
N PHE A 307 20.32 -3.03 -12.75
CA PHE A 307 20.47 -2.00 -13.79
C PHE A 307 21.83 -1.30 -13.76
N ASN A 308 22.44 -1.19 -12.59
CA ASN A 308 23.77 -0.60 -12.43
C ASN A 308 24.83 -1.63 -12.86
N LYS A 309 25.35 -1.48 -14.07
CA LYS A 309 26.35 -2.38 -14.67
C LYS A 309 27.77 -2.24 -14.09
N THR A 310 27.89 -1.80 -12.84
CA THR A 310 29.18 -1.51 -12.19
C THR A 310 29.52 -2.48 -11.05
N ALA A 311 28.95 -3.68 -11.05
CA ALA A 311 29.28 -4.77 -10.12
C ALA A 311 29.69 -6.03 -10.88
#